data_AF-A0A183J9J2-F1
#
_entry.id   AF-A0A183J9J2-F1
#
_cell.length_a   1.000
_cell.length_b   1.000
_cell.length_c   1.000
_cell.angle_alpha   90.00
_cell.angle_beta   90.00
_cell.angle_gamma   90.00
#
_symmetry.space_group_name_H-M   'P 1'
#
loop_
_entity.id
_entity.type
_entity.pdbx_description
1 polymer ?
#
loop_
_entity_poly.entity_id
_entity_poly.type
_entity_poly.pdbx_seq_one_letter_code
_entity_poly.pdbx_strand_id
1 'polypeptide(L)'
;MGSMDIAEEQKLRRTGRLFGGLREDLRIKASWYRSDFVDAFKGRISQIVAASIFLFFANVSKMVTFGGVMDHVLHKQMGTIENLLSGAFCGIVFALFAGQPLCILSATGPCLVFETIIFQLCESQGWEFLVVRFWVGLWTAVFVLLLVAMDASVMVAWITRFTEEAFATLISLIYVIKAVQELMMIAKEAPMMRNLNVSFKVKKVILIC
;
A
#
# COMPACT_ATOMS: atom_id res chain seq x y z
N MET A 1 5.24 23.69 -22.69
CA MET A 1 4.42 22.63 -22.06
C MET A 1 3.96 21.63 -23.14
N GLY A 2 4.90 21.12 -23.95
CA GLY A 2 4.57 20.30 -25.12
C GLY A 2 5.77 19.54 -25.70
N SER A 3 7.00 19.90 -25.33
CA SER A 3 8.21 19.11 -25.63
C SER A 3 8.49 17.99 -24.62
N MET A 4 7.88 18.04 -23.43
CA MET A 4 8.07 17.03 -22.38
C MET A 4 7.14 15.82 -22.57
N ASP A 5 5.91 16.06 -23.03
CA ASP A 5 4.92 15.01 -23.31
C ASP A 5 5.34 14.12 -24.51
N ILE A 6 5.99 14.68 -25.52
CA ILE A 6 6.49 13.94 -26.71
C ILE A 6 7.63 12.98 -26.35
N ALA A 7 8.48 13.36 -25.39
CA ALA A 7 9.59 12.52 -24.92
C ALA A 7 9.11 11.35 -24.04
N GLU A 8 8.02 11.54 -23.29
CA GLU A 8 7.36 10.47 -22.54
C GLU A 8 6.60 9.52 -23.47
N GLU A 9 5.89 10.03 -24.48
CA GLU A 9 5.25 9.22 -25.52
C GLU A 9 6.27 8.37 -26.32
N GLN A 10 7.48 8.88 -26.56
CA GLN A 10 8.54 8.11 -27.22
C GLN A 10 9.12 7.00 -26.33
N LYS A 11 9.17 7.18 -25.00
CA LYS A 11 9.64 6.17 -24.05
C LYS A 11 8.66 5.00 -23.85
N LEU A 12 7.37 5.23 -24.10
CA LEU A 12 6.30 4.23 -23.91
C LEU A 12 5.94 3.46 -25.18
N ARG A 13 6.80 3.47 -26.22
CA ARG A 13 6.58 2.65 -27.42
C ARG A 13 6.93 1.19 -27.15
N ARG A 14 6.07 0.26 -27.59
CA ARG A 14 6.32 -1.19 -27.49
C ARG A 14 7.67 -1.52 -28.12
N THR A 15 8.57 -2.09 -27.31
CA THR A 15 9.94 -2.40 -27.72
C THR A 15 10.01 -3.64 -28.61
N GLY A 16 8.93 -4.43 -28.67
CA GLY A 16 8.79 -5.62 -29.54
C GLY A 16 9.71 -6.79 -29.15
N ARG A 17 10.31 -6.73 -27.95
CA ARG A 17 11.20 -7.75 -27.39
C ARG A 17 10.65 -8.20 -26.04
N LEU A 18 10.72 -9.49 -25.72
CA LEU A 18 10.36 -9.99 -24.39
C LEU A 18 11.22 -9.27 -23.33
N PHE A 19 10.57 -8.69 -22.32
CA PHE A 19 11.20 -7.87 -21.26
C PHE A 19 11.94 -6.62 -21.77
N GLY A 20 11.56 -6.11 -22.95
CA GLY A 20 12.18 -4.93 -23.55
C GLY A 20 12.05 -3.68 -22.68
N GLY A 21 10.83 -3.42 -22.18
CA GLY A 21 10.56 -2.27 -21.31
C GLY A 21 11.30 -2.37 -19.97
N LEU A 22 11.21 -3.52 -19.29
CA LEU A 22 11.86 -3.73 -17.99
C LEU A 22 13.38 -3.51 -18.03
N ARG A 23 14.04 -3.96 -19.11
CA ARG A 23 15.50 -3.82 -19.25
C ARG A 23 15.91 -2.36 -19.40
N GLU A 24 15.14 -1.58 -20.13
CA GLU A 24 15.44 -0.15 -20.32
C GLU A 24 15.18 0.63 -19.03
N ASP A 25 14.10 0.33 -18.33
CA ASP A 25 13.81 0.90 -17.01
C ASP A 25 14.94 0.62 -16.01
N LEU A 26 15.43 -0.62 -15.98
CA LEU A 26 16.55 -1.02 -15.12
C LEU A 26 17.84 -0.30 -15.49
N ARG A 27 18.13 -0.13 -16.79
CA ARG A 27 19.32 0.58 -17.26
C ARG A 27 19.32 2.03 -16.81
N ILE A 28 18.19 2.72 -16.98
CA ILE A 28 18.03 4.11 -16.57
C ILE A 28 18.16 4.22 -15.05
N LYS A 29 17.48 3.34 -14.29
CA LYS A 29 17.52 3.39 -12.82
C LYS A 29 18.92 3.09 -12.25
N ALA A 30 19.67 2.17 -12.87
CA ALA A 30 20.99 1.77 -12.41
C ALA A 30 22.00 2.94 -12.37
N SER A 31 21.91 3.93 -13.28
CA SER A 31 22.80 5.08 -13.26
C SER A 31 22.56 6.01 -12.07
N TRP A 32 21.30 6.15 -11.65
CA TRP A 32 20.89 7.04 -10.56
C TRP A 32 20.98 6.39 -9.18
N TYR A 33 21.01 5.06 -9.11
CA TYR A 33 20.98 4.31 -7.83
C TYR A 33 22.06 4.75 -6.83
N ARG A 34 23.29 5.01 -7.30
CA ARG A 34 24.37 5.50 -6.43
C ARG A 34 24.14 6.93 -5.96
N SER A 35 23.54 7.79 -6.81
CA SER A 35 23.23 9.17 -6.46
C SER A 35 22.15 9.22 -5.37
N ASP A 36 21.13 8.36 -5.46
CA ASP A 36 20.01 8.32 -4.50
C ASP A 36 20.49 8.18 -3.03
N PHE A 37 21.50 7.33 -2.77
CA PHE A 37 22.09 7.19 -1.42
C PHE A 37 22.97 8.36 -1.02
N VAL A 38 23.79 8.87 -1.94
CA VAL A 38 24.73 9.95 -1.63
C VAL A 38 23.98 11.27 -1.41
N ASP A 39 22.91 11.52 -2.16
CA ASP A 39 22.12 12.74 -2.09
C ASP A 39 21.30 12.83 -0.80
N ALA A 40 20.96 11.68 -0.18
CA ALA A 40 20.36 11.65 1.15
C ALA A 40 21.25 12.29 2.23
N PHE A 41 22.58 12.23 2.09
CA PHE A 41 23.54 12.74 3.08
C PHE A 41 24.05 14.17 2.81
N LYS A 42 23.80 14.75 1.62
CA LYS A 42 24.48 15.97 1.15
C LYS A 42 23.92 17.31 1.63
N GLY A 43 22.71 17.41 2.21
CA GLY A 43 22.27 18.76 2.62
C GLY A 43 20.90 18.97 3.27
N ARG A 44 20.01 17.97 3.33
CA ARG A 44 18.68 18.13 3.96
C ARG A 44 18.30 16.98 4.89
N ILE A 45 19.25 16.56 5.72
CA ILE A 45 19.07 15.45 6.68
C ILE A 45 17.90 15.72 7.62
N SER A 46 17.70 16.97 8.08
CA SER A 46 16.58 17.34 8.94
C SER A 46 15.21 17.12 8.29
N GLN A 47 15.06 17.44 7.00
CA GLN A 47 13.81 17.20 6.25
C GLN A 47 13.56 15.71 6.03
N ILE A 48 14.61 14.95 5.72
CA ILE A 48 14.51 13.50 5.52
C ILE A 48 14.12 12.80 6.82
N VAL A 49 14.74 13.16 7.94
CA VAL A 49 14.41 12.60 9.26
C VAL A 49 12.98 12.95 9.65
N ALA A 50 12.57 14.21 9.51
CA ALA A 50 11.20 14.63 9.80
C ALA A 50 10.16 13.89 8.93
N ALA A 51 10.41 13.79 7.62
CA ALA A 51 9.54 13.06 6.70
C ALA A 51 9.51 11.55 7.01
N SER A 52 10.64 10.94 7.37
CA SER A 52 10.73 9.53 7.71
C SER A 52 9.92 9.20 8.96
N ILE A 53 10.02 10.02 10.01
CA ILE A 53 9.25 9.85 11.25
C ILE A 53 7.75 10.03 10.96
N PHE A 54 7.38 11.07 10.21
CA PHE A 54 5.98 11.33 9.84
C PHE A 54 5.37 10.17 9.04
N LEU A 55 6.08 9.70 7.99
CA LEU A 55 5.63 8.59 7.16
C LEU A 55 5.61 7.27 7.93
N PHE A 56 6.54 7.05 8.86
CA PHE A 56 6.54 5.86 9.71
C PHE A 56 5.25 5.76 10.52
N PHE A 57 4.91 6.80 11.30
CA PHE A 57 3.68 6.79 12.09
C PHE A 57 2.41 6.75 11.22
N ALA A 58 2.40 7.46 10.09
CA ALA A 58 1.27 7.44 9.18
C ALA A 58 1.01 6.05 8.60
N ASN A 59 2.06 5.31 8.22
CA ASN A 59 1.91 3.97 7.64
C ASN A 59 1.67 2.90 8.69
N VAL A 60 2.36 2.95 9.83
CA VAL A 60 2.14 2.00 10.94
C VAL A 60 0.69 2.10 11.43
N SER A 61 0.16 3.31 11.62
CA SER A 61 -1.24 3.50 12.01
C SER A 61 -2.20 2.85 11.02
N LYS A 62 -2.02 3.09 9.70
CA LYS A 62 -2.85 2.45 8.67
C LYS A 62 -2.74 0.93 8.70
N MET A 63 -1.52 0.39 8.82
CA MET A 63 -1.28 -1.05 8.84
C MET A 63 -1.90 -1.73 10.07
N VAL A 64 -1.81 -1.11 11.25
CA VAL A 64 -2.41 -1.64 12.48
C VAL A 64 -3.94 -1.60 12.39
N THR A 65 -4.53 -0.50 11.92
CA THR A 65 -5.99 -0.42 11.74
C THR A 65 -6.49 -1.46 10.74
N PHE A 66 -5.89 -1.55 9.55
CA PHE A 66 -6.30 -2.55 8.56
C PHE A 66 -6.02 -3.97 9.05
N GLY A 67 -4.90 -4.22 9.72
CA GLY A 67 -4.58 -5.52 10.30
C GLY A 67 -5.55 -5.94 11.40
N GLY A 68 -6.00 -5.02 12.26
CA GLY A 68 -6.99 -5.29 13.30
C GLY A 68 -8.37 -5.63 12.75
N VAL A 69 -8.83 -4.89 11.73
CA VAL A 69 -10.08 -5.25 11.03
C VAL A 69 -9.95 -6.61 10.35
N MET A 70 -8.79 -6.87 9.73
CA MET A 70 -8.51 -8.16 9.08
C MET A 70 -8.52 -9.32 10.08
N ASP A 71 -7.87 -9.18 11.24
CA ASP A 71 -7.85 -10.21 12.30
C ASP A 71 -9.27 -10.57 12.78
N HIS A 72 -10.14 -9.57 12.93
CA HIS A 72 -11.53 -9.78 13.33
C HIS A 72 -12.35 -10.49 12.24
N VAL A 73 -12.16 -10.11 10.97
CA VAL A 73 -12.92 -10.66 9.85
C VAL A 73 -12.48 -12.08 9.49
N LEU A 74 -11.19 -12.40 9.60
CA LEU A 74 -10.64 -13.70 9.25
C LEU A 74 -10.57 -14.69 10.43
N HIS A 75 -11.32 -14.45 11.51
CA HIS A 75 -11.37 -15.33 12.69
C HIS A 75 -9.97 -15.72 13.21
N LYS A 76 -9.03 -14.78 13.26
CA LYS A 76 -7.63 -14.98 13.70
C LYS A 76 -6.81 -15.99 12.89
N GLN A 77 -7.21 -16.29 11.65
CA GLN A 77 -6.37 -17.08 10.72
C GLN A 77 -5.16 -16.27 10.22
N MET A 78 -5.24 -14.94 10.23
CA MET A 78 -4.16 -14.03 9.87
C MET A 78 -4.15 -12.86 10.86
N GLY A 79 -3.12 -12.80 11.71
CA GLY A 79 -3.02 -11.77 12.74
C GLY A 79 -2.46 -10.44 12.23
N THR A 80 -2.67 -9.41 13.04
CA THR A 80 -2.16 -8.04 12.81
C THR A 80 -0.63 -8.00 12.72
N ILE A 81 0.06 -8.83 13.51
CA ILE A 81 1.53 -8.85 13.60
C ILE A 81 2.14 -9.45 12.33
N GLU A 82 1.57 -10.54 11.81
CA GLU A 82 1.99 -11.19 10.58
C GLU A 82 1.84 -10.24 9.39
N ASN A 83 0.72 -9.51 9.34
CA ASN A 83 0.49 -8.48 8.33
C ASN A 83 1.49 -7.32 8.44
N LEU A 84 1.79 -6.89 9.67
CA LEU A 84 2.77 -5.83 9.93
C LEU A 84 4.18 -6.25 9.47
N LEU A 85 4.62 -7.45 9.87
CA LEU A 85 5.91 -7.99 9.49
C LEU A 85 6.03 -8.17 7.98
N SER A 86 4.99 -8.73 7.35
CA SER A 86 4.94 -8.92 5.90
C SER A 86 5.03 -7.58 5.15
N GLY A 87 4.27 -6.57 5.57
CA GLY A 87 4.33 -5.25 4.92
C GLY A 87 5.66 -4.53 5.14
N ALA A 88 6.29 -4.67 6.32
CA ALA A 88 7.62 -4.13 6.57
C ALA A 88 8.67 -4.78 5.65
N PHE A 89 8.66 -6.11 5.54
CA PHE A 89 9.57 -6.84 4.65
C PHE A 89 9.37 -6.45 3.18
N CYS A 90 8.11 -6.45 2.70
CA CYS A 90 7.79 -6.02 1.35
C CYS A 90 8.18 -4.56 1.09
N GLY A 91 8.02 -3.68 2.06
CA GLY A 91 8.42 -2.26 1.98
C GLY A 91 9.92 -2.09 1.83
N ILE A 92 10.74 -2.84 2.59
CA ILE A 92 12.22 -2.80 2.48
C ILE A 92 12.66 -3.32 1.11
N VAL A 93 12.12 -4.46 0.67
CA VAL A 93 12.44 -5.04 -0.64
C VAL A 93 12.04 -4.07 -1.76
N PHE A 94 10.85 -3.48 -1.68
CA PHE A 94 10.40 -2.51 -2.68
C PHE A 94 11.27 -1.24 -2.67
N ALA A 95 11.61 -0.68 -1.51
CA ALA A 95 12.44 0.51 -1.41
C ALA A 95 13.83 0.32 -2.04
N LEU A 96 14.40 -0.90 -1.97
CA LEU A 96 15.71 -1.20 -2.54
C LEU A 96 15.69 -1.44 -4.06
N PHE A 97 14.61 -1.99 -4.60
CA PHE A 97 14.54 -2.43 -6.01
C PHE A 97 13.54 -1.64 -6.89
N ALA A 98 12.74 -0.73 -6.32
CA ALA A 98 11.75 0.03 -7.09
C ALA A 98 12.37 1.09 -8.01
N GLY A 99 11.73 1.30 -9.17
CA GLY A 99 12.05 2.41 -10.07
C GLY A 99 11.81 3.78 -9.45
N GLN A 100 10.77 3.90 -8.62
CA GLN A 100 10.37 5.13 -7.92
C GLN A 100 10.29 4.89 -6.39
N PRO A 101 11.35 5.20 -5.62
CA PRO A 101 11.40 4.94 -4.18
C PRO A 101 10.47 5.86 -3.35
N LEU A 102 9.89 6.90 -3.96
CA LEU A 102 8.87 7.73 -3.31
C LEU A 102 7.50 7.04 -3.16
N CYS A 103 7.29 5.92 -3.84
CA CYS A 103 6.05 5.15 -3.72
C CYS A 103 6.07 4.30 -2.43
N ILE A 104 5.02 4.45 -1.62
CA ILE A 104 4.88 3.78 -0.33
C ILE A 104 3.89 2.63 -0.48
N LEU A 105 4.32 1.41 -0.14
CA LEU A 105 3.43 0.25 -0.11
C LEU A 105 2.68 0.20 1.22
N SER A 106 1.36 0.05 1.12
CA SER A 106 0.51 -0.26 2.27
C SER A 106 -0.72 -1.01 1.78
N ALA A 107 -1.29 -1.85 2.66
CA ALA A 107 -2.56 -2.50 2.36
C ALA A 107 -3.65 -1.45 2.17
N THR A 108 -4.50 -1.65 1.17
CA THR A 108 -5.60 -0.73 0.86
C THR A 108 -6.96 -1.38 1.17
N GLY A 109 -7.98 -0.55 1.36
CA GLY A 109 -9.35 -1.02 1.62
C GLY A 109 -9.88 -2.06 0.61
N PRO A 110 -9.67 -1.88 -0.71
CA PRO A 110 -10.05 -2.89 -1.69
C PRO A 110 -9.38 -4.25 -1.50
N CYS A 111 -8.10 -4.28 -1.10
CA CYS A 111 -7.40 -5.54 -0.79
C CYS A 111 -8.07 -6.24 0.40
N LEU A 112 -8.43 -5.50 1.46
CA LEU A 112 -9.14 -6.06 2.62
C LEU A 112 -10.49 -6.68 2.21
N VAL A 113 -11.26 -5.98 1.39
CA VAL A 113 -12.56 -6.47 0.91
C VAL A 113 -12.40 -7.74 0.08
N PHE A 114 -11.40 -7.78 -0.80
CA PHE A 114 -11.09 -8.96 -1.59
C PHE A 114 -10.75 -10.19 -0.72
N GLU A 115 -9.89 -10.01 0.27
CA GLU A 115 -9.51 -11.07 1.22
C GLU A 115 -10.71 -11.58 2.03
N THR A 116 -11.59 -10.67 2.43
CA THR A 116 -12.84 -11.00 3.14
C THR A 116 -13.74 -11.88 2.28
N ILE A 117 -13.88 -11.57 0.99
CA ILE A 117 -14.70 -12.36 0.06
C ILE A 117 -14.08 -13.76 -0.15
N ILE A 118 -12.76 -13.85 -0.31
CA ILE A 118 -12.08 -15.15 -0.42
C ILE A 118 -12.29 -15.97 0.84
N PHE A 119 -12.19 -15.35 2.02
CA PHE A 119 -12.40 -16.03 3.29
C PHE A 119 -13.82 -16.60 3.39
N GLN A 120 -14.84 -15.79 3.09
CA GLN A 120 -16.24 -16.23 3.08
C GLN A 120 -16.50 -17.36 2.06
N LEU A 121 -15.84 -17.29 0.90
CA LEU A 121 -15.91 -18.35 -0.10
C LEU A 121 -15.33 -19.67 0.44
N CYS A 122 -14.15 -19.60 1.06
CA CYS A 122 -13.49 -20.77 1.64
C CYS A 122 -14.34 -21.41 2.74
N GLU A 123 -14.96 -20.59 3.60
CA GLU A 123 -15.87 -21.07 4.65
C GLU A 123 -17.09 -21.77 4.06
N SER A 124 -17.70 -21.21 3.00
CA SER A 124 -18.86 -21.82 2.35
C SER A 124 -18.57 -23.16 1.67
N GLN A 125 -17.34 -23.35 1.19
CA GLN A 125 -16.90 -24.56 0.47
C GLN A 125 -16.14 -25.55 1.37
N GLY A 126 -15.84 -25.18 2.62
CA GLY A 126 -15.01 -25.98 3.52
C GLY A 126 -13.55 -26.10 3.07
N TRP A 127 -13.02 -25.12 2.34
CA TRP A 127 -11.64 -25.10 1.89
C TRP A 127 -10.72 -24.41 2.91
N GLU A 128 -9.47 -24.86 2.98
CA GLU A 128 -8.47 -24.24 3.85
C GLU A 128 -8.05 -22.88 3.27
N PHE A 129 -8.36 -21.81 3.99
CA PHE A 129 -8.11 -20.42 3.57
C PHE A 129 -6.64 -20.17 3.21
N LEU A 130 -5.69 -20.69 4.00
CA LEU A 130 -4.27 -20.43 3.82
C LEU A 130 -3.73 -21.01 2.50
N VAL A 131 -4.20 -22.22 2.13
CA VAL A 131 -3.86 -22.88 0.88
C VAL A 131 -4.44 -22.13 -0.31
N VAL A 132 -5.71 -21.72 -0.25
CA VAL A 132 -6.35 -20.94 -1.31
C VAL A 132 -5.63 -19.60 -1.50
N ARG A 133 -5.29 -18.91 -0.40
CA ARG A 133 -4.54 -17.65 -0.42
C ARG A 133 -3.19 -17.82 -1.11
N PHE A 134 -2.46 -18.89 -0.82
CA PHE A 134 -1.19 -19.19 -1.48
C PHE A 134 -1.35 -19.38 -2.99
N TRP A 135 -2.35 -20.16 -3.42
CA TRP A 135 -2.61 -20.38 -4.84
C TRP A 135 -3.01 -19.09 -5.58
N VAL A 136 -3.87 -18.26 -4.98
CA VAL A 136 -4.25 -16.96 -5.55
C VAL A 136 -3.03 -16.05 -5.69
N GLY A 137 -2.15 -16.00 -4.68
CA GLY A 137 -0.90 -15.25 -4.74
C GLY A 137 0.05 -15.75 -5.83
N LEU A 138 0.19 -17.08 -5.97
CA LEU A 138 1.05 -17.70 -6.97
C LEU A 138 0.57 -17.40 -8.40
N TRP A 139 -0.73 -17.53 -8.67
CA TRP A 139 -1.30 -17.17 -9.97
C TRP A 139 -1.20 -15.68 -10.26
N THR A 140 -1.43 -14.83 -9.26
CA THR A 140 -1.26 -13.38 -9.40
C THR A 140 0.18 -13.02 -9.80
N ALA A 141 1.19 -13.65 -9.17
CA ALA A 141 2.58 -13.45 -9.53
C ALA A 141 2.87 -13.89 -10.98
N VAL A 142 2.33 -15.02 -11.42
CA VAL A 142 2.45 -15.48 -12.81
C VAL A 142 1.83 -14.47 -13.78
N PHE A 143 0.63 -13.96 -13.51
CA PHE A 143 0.00 -12.96 -14.37
C PHE A 143 0.79 -11.65 -14.42
N VAL A 144 1.34 -11.19 -13.29
CA VAL A 144 2.20 -10.00 -13.26
C VAL A 144 3.46 -10.21 -14.11
N LEU A 145 4.11 -11.37 -14.01
CA LEU A 145 5.28 -11.68 -14.84
C LEU A 145 4.95 -11.73 -16.33
N LEU A 146 3.80 -12.28 -16.70
CA LEU A 146 3.32 -12.30 -18.08
C LEU A 146 3.05 -10.87 -18.60
N LEU A 147 2.40 -10.02 -17.81
CA LEU A 147 2.14 -8.63 -18.18
C LEU A 147 3.45 -7.84 -18.37
N VAL A 148 4.45 -8.06 -17.51
CA VAL A 148 5.77 -7.46 -17.64
C VAL A 148 6.49 -7.98 -18.89
N ALA A 149 6.39 -9.28 -19.20
CA ALA A 149 7.00 -9.87 -20.39
C ALA A 149 6.37 -9.35 -21.70
N MET A 150 5.07 -9.04 -21.67
CA MET A 150 4.30 -8.51 -22.81
C MET A 150 4.37 -6.98 -22.98
N ASP A 151 5.22 -6.29 -22.21
CA ASP A 151 5.31 -4.82 -22.19
C ASP A 151 3.94 -4.14 -21.99
N ALA A 152 3.12 -4.65 -21.06
CA ALA A 152 1.79 -4.11 -20.76
C ALA A 152 1.82 -2.68 -20.17
N SER A 153 3.00 -2.20 -19.73
CA SER A 153 3.22 -0.83 -19.24
C SER A 153 2.81 0.24 -20.26
N VAL A 154 2.82 -0.07 -21.55
CA VAL A 154 2.33 0.83 -22.62
C VAL A 154 0.84 1.18 -22.44
N MET A 155 0.04 0.31 -21.82
CA MET A 155 -1.38 0.58 -21.58
C MET A 155 -1.60 1.71 -20.56
N VAL A 156 -0.61 1.98 -19.69
CA VAL A 156 -0.67 3.12 -18.76
C VAL A 156 -0.69 4.45 -19.53
N ALA A 157 -0.11 4.51 -20.73
CA ALA A 157 -0.16 5.71 -21.58
C ALA A 157 -1.58 6.07 -22.06
N TRP A 158 -2.55 5.16 -21.93
CA TRP A 158 -3.95 5.44 -22.26
C TRP A 158 -4.70 6.11 -21.12
N ILE A 159 -4.11 6.15 -19.93
CA ILE A 159 -4.67 6.87 -18.79
C ILE A 159 -4.51 8.36 -19.06
N THR A 160 -5.64 9.08 -19.04
CA THR A 160 -5.65 10.52 -19.25
C THR A 160 -5.47 11.26 -17.93
N ARG A 161 -4.94 12.48 -17.99
CA ARG A 161 -4.82 13.36 -16.81
C ARG A 161 -6.15 13.53 -16.06
N PHE A 162 -7.28 13.59 -16.78
CA PHE A 162 -8.61 13.66 -16.17
C PHE A 162 -8.90 12.44 -15.29
N THR A 163 -8.56 11.25 -15.76
CA THR A 163 -8.75 10.01 -14.98
C THR A 163 -7.83 9.95 -13.76
N GLU A 164 -6.60 10.45 -13.86
CA GLU A 164 -5.67 10.52 -12.72
C GLU A 164 -6.16 11.48 -11.64
N GLU A 165 -6.57 12.69 -12.03
CA GLU A 165 -7.10 13.70 -11.11
C GLU A 165 -8.39 13.20 -10.44
N ALA A 166 -9.32 12.62 -11.21
CA ALA A 166 -10.55 12.04 -10.67
C ALA A 166 -10.28 10.88 -9.69
N PHE A 167 -9.31 10.01 -10.00
CA PHE A 167 -8.94 8.90 -9.12
C PHE A 167 -8.31 9.41 -7.80
N ALA A 168 -7.43 10.41 -7.87
CA ALA A 168 -6.84 11.03 -6.68
C ALA A 168 -7.91 11.70 -5.80
N THR A 169 -8.87 12.39 -6.40
CA THR A 169 -10.01 12.97 -5.66
C THR A 169 -10.88 11.89 -5.00
N LEU A 170 -11.13 10.77 -5.68
CA LEU A 170 -11.91 9.66 -5.12
C LEU A 170 -11.22 9.04 -3.89
N ILE A 171 -9.93 8.72 -3.99
CA ILE A 171 -9.18 8.12 -2.89
C ILE A 171 -9.09 9.08 -1.70
N SER A 172 -8.87 10.37 -1.95
CA SER A 172 -8.83 11.36 -0.87
C SER A 172 -10.19 11.51 -0.15
N LEU A 173 -11.30 11.51 -0.89
CA LEU A 173 -12.66 11.51 -0.33
C LEU A 173 -12.91 10.26 0.53
N ILE A 174 -12.53 9.07 0.04
CA ILE A 174 -12.67 7.82 0.79
C ILE A 174 -11.90 7.89 2.12
N TYR A 175 -10.67 8.41 2.12
CA TYR A 175 -9.88 8.56 3.34
C TYR A 175 -10.54 9.50 4.35
N VAL A 176 -11.11 10.62 3.90
CA VAL A 176 -11.83 11.56 4.79
C VAL A 176 -13.05 10.89 5.42
N ILE A 177 -13.87 10.21 4.63
CA ILE A 177 -15.05 9.50 5.14
C ILE A 177 -14.64 8.41 6.13
N LYS A 178 -13.57 7.66 5.83
CA LYS A 178 -13.04 6.63 6.72
C LYS A 178 -12.57 7.20 8.06
N ALA A 179 -11.85 8.32 8.05
CA ALA A 179 -11.43 8.98 9.29
C ALA A 179 -12.62 9.40 10.17
N VAL A 180 -13.69 9.92 9.56
CA VAL A 180 -14.93 10.29 10.29
C VAL A 180 -15.64 9.05 10.83
N GLN A 181 -15.69 7.95 10.08
CA GLN A 181 -16.28 6.68 10.55
C GLN A 181 -15.56 6.13 11.78
N GLU A 182 -14.22 6.09 11.77
CA GLU A 182 -13.42 5.64 12.90
C GLU A 182 -13.64 6.53 14.14
N LEU A 183 -13.69 7.85 13.95
CA LEU A 183 -13.95 8.79 15.04
C LEU A 183 -15.34 8.60 15.67
N MET A 184 -16.37 8.31 14.84
CA MET A 184 -17.71 7.99 15.33
C MET A 184 -17.77 6.63 16.06
N MET A 185 -16.97 5.65 15.66
CA MET A 185 -16.89 4.35 16.34
C MET A 185 -16.35 4.53 17.77
N ILE A 186 -15.23 5.25 17.91
CA ILE A 186 -14.62 5.56 19.20
C ILE A 186 -15.60 6.34 20.10
N ALA A 187 -16.32 7.31 19.54
CA ALA A 187 -17.30 8.11 20.28
C ALA A 187 -18.47 7.27 20.85
N LYS A 188 -18.82 6.14 20.21
CA LYS A 188 -19.85 5.21 20.71
C LYS A 188 -19.30 4.26 21.77
N GLU A 189 -18.05 3.81 21.62
CA GLU A 189 -17.40 2.91 22.58
C GLU A 189 -17.07 3.61 23.91
N ALA A 190 -16.69 4.89 23.86
CA ALA A 190 -16.42 5.72 25.02
C ALA A 190 -17.40 6.91 25.11
N PRO A 191 -18.65 6.69 25.56
CA PRO A 191 -19.61 7.78 25.67
C PRO A 191 -19.08 8.83 26.67
N MET A 192 -19.13 10.10 26.28
CA MET A 192 -18.73 11.21 27.16
C MET A 192 -19.61 11.21 28.43
N MET A 193 -19.06 10.71 29.53
CA MET A 193 -19.72 10.78 30.84
C MET A 193 -19.75 12.24 31.29
N ARG A 194 -20.94 12.85 31.28
CA ARG A 194 -21.18 14.25 31.69
C ARG A 194 -21.02 14.49 33.20
N ASN A 195 -20.87 13.43 34.01
CA ASN A 195 -20.66 13.50 35.45
C ASN A 195 -19.25 12.98 35.81
N LEU A 196 -18.41 13.88 36.35
CA LEU A 196 -17.14 13.52 36.99
C LEU A 196 -17.44 12.81 38.31
N ASN A 197 -17.41 11.48 38.31
CA ASN A 197 -17.05 10.74 39.52
C ASN A 197 -15.79 9.93 39.21
N VAL A 198 -14.66 10.47 39.66
CA VAL A 198 -13.32 9.99 39.33
C VAL A 198 -13.08 8.68 40.10
N SER A 199 -13.29 7.55 39.43
CA SER A 199 -12.64 6.30 39.80
C SER A 199 -11.81 5.84 38.61
N PHE A 200 -10.51 6.09 38.71
CA PHE A 200 -9.50 5.68 37.75
C PHE A 200 -9.44 4.15 37.70
N LYS A 201 -10.29 3.53 36.88
CA LYS A 201 -10.08 2.15 36.44
C LYS A 201 -9.35 2.24 35.11
N VAL A 202 -8.01 2.23 35.19
CA VAL A 202 -7.10 2.10 34.05
C VAL A 202 -7.38 0.75 33.37
N LYS A 203 -8.39 0.70 32.50
CA LYS A 203 -8.53 -0.38 31.52
C LYS A 203 -7.63 -0.02 30.35
N LYS A 204 -6.50 -0.72 30.28
CA LYS A 204 -5.55 -0.87 29.16
C LYS A 204 -5.97 -0.13 27.87
N VAL A 205 -5.58 1.14 27.78
CA VAL A 205 -5.37 1.86 26.52
C VAL A 205 -3.93 1.55 26.06
N ILE A 206 -3.67 0.27 25.83
CA ILE A 206 -2.48 -0.26 25.15
C ILE A 206 -3.02 -1.35 24.24
N LEU A 207 -3.76 -0.94 23.21
CA LEU A 207 -4.07 -1.79 22.05
C LEU A 207 -4.36 -0.93 20.81
N ILE A 208 -3.72 0.24 20.69
CA ILE A 208 -3.69 1.07 19.46
C ILE A 208 -2.27 1.61 19.23
N CYS A 209 -1.23 0.88 19.66
CA CYS A 209 0.12 1.06 19.15
C CYS A 209 0.60 -0.27 18.59
#